data_AF-A0A1G7NVL6-F1
#
_entry.id   AF-A0A1G7NVL6-F1
#
_cell.length_a   1.000
_cell.length_b   1.000
_cell.length_c   1.000
_cell.angle_alpha   90.00
_cell.angle_beta   90.00
_cell.angle_gamma   90.00
#
_symmetry.space_group_name_H-M   'P 1'
#
loop_
_entity.id
_entity.type
_entity.pdbx_description
1 polymer ?
#
loop_
_entity_poly.entity_id
_entity_poly.type
_entity_poly.pdbx_seq_one_letter_code
_entity_poly.pdbx_strand_id
1 'polypeptide(L)'
;MVIAQVELLLSYARRFYKRQFLTRNVVTNNLLQQLEELFTAYFEREKRASEGMLTVRYLADQLHYTPNYLSDMLRSLTGLNAQQHIHQKVIERSKKLLFSTHLTIGEVAYKLGFEHPQSFSRLFKIKTKVTPVEFRQAFN
;
A
#
# COMPACT_ATOMS: atom_id res chain seq x y z
N MET A 1 36.63 -28.17 4.08
CA MET A 1 37.28 -26.83 4.15
C MET A 1 36.44 -25.71 3.55
N VAL A 2 35.80 -25.88 2.38
CA VAL A 2 35.00 -24.81 1.73
C VAL A 2 33.73 -24.41 2.50
N ILE A 3 33.04 -25.38 3.12
CA ILE A 3 31.78 -25.13 3.87
C ILE A 3 32.01 -24.17 5.05
N ALA A 4 33.09 -24.35 5.82
CA ALA A 4 33.43 -23.48 6.95
C ALA A 4 33.74 -22.04 6.53
N GLN A 5 34.34 -21.85 5.35
CA GLN A 5 34.63 -20.51 4.80
C GLN A 5 33.36 -19.81 4.31
N VAL A 6 32.42 -20.56 3.71
CA VAL A 6 31.10 -20.06 3.31
C VAL A 6 30.27 -19.69 4.54
N GLU A 7 30.27 -20.52 5.58
CA GLU A 7 29.57 -20.23 6.84
C GLU A 7 30.14 -18.99 7.54
N LEU A 8 31.46 -18.83 7.53
CA LEU A 8 32.12 -17.67 8.10
C LEU A 8 31.73 -16.40 7.33
N LEU A 9 31.77 -16.43 5.99
CA LEU A 9 31.31 -15.31 5.15
C LEU A 9 29.83 -14.98 5.38
N LEU A 10 28.99 -16.01 5.50
CA LEU A 10 27.56 -15.87 5.80
C LEU A 10 27.34 -15.23 7.18
N SER A 11 28.16 -15.61 8.17
CA SER A 11 28.11 -15.06 9.52
C SER A 11 28.55 -13.59 9.55
N TYR A 12 29.58 -13.21 8.78
CA TYR A 12 30.02 -11.84 8.64
C TYR A 12 28.98 -10.98 7.93
N ALA A 13 28.42 -11.47 6.83
CA ALA A 13 27.33 -10.82 6.10
C ALA A 13 26.11 -10.60 7.01
N ARG A 14 25.69 -11.64 7.77
CA ARG A 14 24.60 -11.55 8.75
C ARG A 14 24.90 -10.56 9.86
N ARG A 15 26.13 -10.50 10.37
CA ARG A 15 26.52 -9.62 11.49
C ARG A 15 26.62 -8.15 11.07
N PHE A 16 27.10 -7.88 9.85
CA PHE A 16 27.06 -6.54 9.25
C PHE A 16 25.61 -6.12 8.95
N TYR A 17 24.78 -7.02 8.40
CA TYR A 17 23.35 -6.78 8.21
C TYR A 17 22.68 -6.38 9.53
N LYS A 18 22.88 -7.18 10.59
CA LYS A 18 22.22 -6.98 11.89
C LYS A 18 22.57 -5.62 12.53
N ARG A 19 23.82 -5.17 12.47
CA ARG A 19 24.22 -3.88 13.08
C ARG A 19 23.70 -2.64 12.32
N GLN A 20 23.60 -2.70 10.99
CA GLN A 20 23.03 -1.59 10.20
C GLN A 20 21.48 -1.64 10.15
N PHE A 21 20.87 -2.81 10.37
CA PHE A 21 19.41 -3.00 10.42
C PHE A 21 18.75 -2.70 11.76
N LEU A 22 19.42 -2.83 12.92
CA LEU A 22 18.74 -2.73 14.22
C LEU A 22 18.16 -1.33 14.49
N THR A 23 18.90 -0.26 14.19
CA THR A 23 18.40 1.13 14.31
C THR A 23 17.44 1.48 13.18
N ARG A 24 17.62 0.90 11.99
CA ARG A 24 16.74 1.09 10.83
C ARG A 24 15.39 0.42 11.03
N ASN A 25 15.33 -0.78 11.62
CA ASN A 25 14.11 -1.55 11.85
C ASN A 25 13.13 -0.87 12.82
N VAL A 26 13.60 -0.21 13.88
CA VAL A 26 12.68 0.42 14.85
C VAL A 26 11.96 1.62 14.23
N VAL A 27 12.68 2.46 13.47
CA VAL A 27 12.11 3.61 12.76
C VAL A 27 11.31 3.18 11.51
N THR A 28 11.80 2.16 10.78
CA THR A 28 11.13 1.60 9.58
C THR A 28 9.81 0.93 9.96
N ASN A 29 9.79 0.15 11.04
CA ASN A 29 8.56 -0.47 11.52
C ASN A 29 7.56 0.59 11.98
N ASN A 30 8.03 1.66 12.62
CA ASN A 30 7.16 2.76 13.04
C ASN A 30 6.52 3.48 11.83
N LEU A 31 7.29 3.86 10.80
CA LEU A 31 6.73 4.51 9.62
C LEU A 31 5.69 3.63 8.90
N LEU A 32 6.00 2.35 8.68
CA LEU A 32 5.08 1.44 8.00
C LEU A 32 3.82 1.19 8.85
N GLN A 33 3.97 1.11 10.17
CA GLN A 33 2.84 1.02 11.09
C GLN A 33 1.97 2.27 11.03
N GLN A 34 2.56 3.48 11.12
CA GLN A 34 1.84 4.74 11.00
C GLN A 34 1.13 4.88 9.65
N LEU A 35 1.76 4.41 8.57
CA LEU A 35 1.16 4.39 7.23
C LEU A 35 -0.06 3.46 7.18
N GLU A 36 0.02 2.26 7.77
CA GLU A 36 -1.10 1.31 7.85
C GLU A 36 -2.24 1.83 8.74
N GLU A 37 -1.92 2.43 9.88
CA GLU A 37 -2.89 3.10 10.75
C GLU A 37 -3.59 4.25 10.01
N LEU A 38 -2.85 5.03 9.23
CA LEU A 38 -3.40 6.12 8.44
C LEU A 38 -4.31 5.62 7.31
N PHE A 39 -3.94 4.52 6.63
CA PHE A 39 -4.83 3.87 5.65
C PHE A 39 -6.11 3.39 6.30
N THR A 40 -6.01 2.71 7.44
CA THR A 40 -7.16 2.21 8.20
C THR A 40 -8.08 3.37 8.60
N ALA A 41 -7.52 4.41 9.22
CA ALA A 41 -8.26 5.60 9.63
C ALA A 41 -8.93 6.31 8.44
N TYR A 42 -8.26 6.39 7.29
CA TYR A 42 -8.82 7.00 6.08
C TYR A 42 -10.04 6.23 5.56
N PHE A 43 -9.97 4.90 5.51
CA PHE A 43 -11.06 4.06 4.97
C PHE A 43 -12.15 3.69 5.98
N GLU A 44 -11.93 3.88 7.28
CA GLU A 44 -12.92 3.71 8.35
C GLU A 44 -13.77 4.97 8.59
N ARG A 45 -13.24 6.16 8.27
CA ARG A 45 -14.05 7.39 8.27
C ARG A 45 -15.14 7.27 7.22
N GLU A 46 -16.32 6.83 7.65
CA GLU A 46 -17.47 6.48 6.80
C GLU A 46 -18.14 7.70 6.10
N LYS A 47 -17.47 8.85 6.06
CA LYS A 47 -17.93 10.14 5.52
C LYS A 47 -16.68 10.86 5.04
N ARG A 48 -16.50 11.27 3.78
CA ARG A 48 -17.45 11.59 2.70
C ARG A 48 -16.75 11.28 1.36
N ALA A 49 -17.52 10.93 0.32
CA ALA A 49 -17.04 10.97 -1.07
C ALA A 49 -16.49 12.37 -1.46
N SER A 50 -16.72 13.41 -0.64
CA SER A 50 -16.22 14.77 -0.85
C SER A 50 -14.74 14.98 -0.49
N GLU A 51 -14.07 14.04 0.18
CA GLU A 51 -12.62 14.17 0.47
C GLU A 51 -11.73 13.68 -0.69
N GLY A 52 -12.34 13.10 -1.74
CA GLY A 52 -11.65 12.66 -2.94
C GLY A 52 -10.84 11.38 -2.74
N MET A 53 -9.96 11.09 -3.69
CA MET A 53 -9.03 9.97 -3.58
C MET A 53 -7.91 10.28 -2.58
N LEU A 54 -7.46 9.24 -1.90
CA LEU A 54 -6.23 9.29 -1.10
C LEU A 54 -5.04 9.67 -2.01
N THR A 55 -4.29 10.70 -1.61
CA THR A 55 -3.14 11.21 -2.38
C THR A 55 -1.83 11.07 -1.63
N VAL A 56 -0.71 11.06 -2.34
CA VAL A 56 0.63 11.08 -1.74
C VAL A 56 0.81 12.33 -0.88
N ARG A 57 0.28 13.47 -1.31
CA ARG A 57 0.34 14.72 -0.56
C ARG A 57 -0.35 14.58 0.79
N TYR A 58 -1.57 14.04 0.81
CA TYR A 58 -2.28 13.79 2.07
C TYR A 58 -1.47 12.91 3.03
N LEU A 59 -0.92 11.79 2.54
CA LEU A 59 -0.10 10.91 3.37
C LEU A 59 1.15 11.63 3.90
N ALA A 60 1.81 12.40 3.06
CA ALA A 60 3.02 13.15 3.43
C ALA A 60 2.71 14.22 4.49
N ASP A 61 1.61 14.96 4.33
CA ASP A 61 1.17 15.98 5.27
C ASP A 61 0.84 15.37 6.65
N GLN A 62 0.14 14.22 6.67
CA GLN A 62 -0.23 13.51 7.91
C GLN A 62 0.96 12.86 8.61
N LEU A 63 1.98 12.44 7.86
CA LEU A 63 3.21 11.83 8.40
C LEU A 63 4.34 12.85 8.61
N HIS A 64 4.07 14.14 8.39
CA HIS A 64 5.04 15.23 8.50
C HIS A 64 6.30 15.07 7.63
N TYR A 65 6.11 14.61 6.39
CA TYR A 65 7.14 14.51 5.36
C TYR A 65 6.79 15.33 4.13
N THR A 66 7.79 15.57 3.27
CA THR A 66 7.49 16.03 1.90
C THR A 66 7.07 14.82 1.04
N PRO A 67 6.22 15.01 0.01
CA PRO A 67 5.77 13.92 -0.86
C PRO A 67 6.90 13.12 -1.53
N ASN A 68 7.96 13.81 -1.94
CA ASN A 68 9.13 13.19 -2.56
C ASN A 68 9.92 12.39 -1.53
N TYR A 69 10.19 12.97 -0.36
CA TYR A 69 10.92 12.28 0.70
C TYR A 69 10.18 11.04 1.19
N LEU A 70 8.86 11.12 1.40
CA LEU A 70 8.03 9.96 1.74
C LEU A 70 8.11 8.88 0.66
N SER A 71 8.02 9.27 -0.61
CA SER A 71 8.08 8.33 -1.74
C SER A 71 9.42 7.62 -1.85
N ASP A 72 10.53 8.35 -1.68
CA ASP A 72 11.88 7.79 -1.73
C ASP A 72 12.17 6.92 -0.52
N MET A 73 11.73 7.35 0.66
CA MET A 73 11.84 6.56 1.88
C MET A 73 11.09 5.24 1.76
N LEU A 74 9.81 5.27 1.36
CA LEU A 74 9.04 4.04 1.13
C LEU A 74 9.67 3.15 0.06
N ARG A 75 10.21 3.73 -1.03
CA ARG A 75 10.93 2.96 -2.05
C ARG A 75 12.16 2.29 -1.48
N SER A 76 12.91 2.97 -0.61
CA SER A 76 14.10 2.41 0.04
C SER A 76 13.79 1.29 1.04
N LEU A 77 12.60 1.32 1.64
CA LEU A 77 12.18 0.39 2.69
C LEU A 77 11.43 -0.83 2.14
N THR A 78 10.58 -0.64 1.13
CA THR A 78 9.66 -1.67 0.63
C THR A 78 9.85 -1.97 -0.86
N GLY A 79 10.71 -1.24 -1.56
CA GLY A 79 10.83 -1.29 -3.03
C GLY A 79 9.69 -0.59 -3.79
N LEU A 80 8.73 0.01 -3.08
CA LEU A 80 7.55 0.66 -3.66
C LEU A 80 7.46 2.13 -3.24
N ASN A 81 7.08 3.00 -4.17
CA ASN A 81 6.82 4.41 -3.86
C ASN A 81 5.43 4.62 -3.22
N ALA A 82 5.19 5.81 -2.67
CA ALA A 82 3.95 6.14 -1.98
C ALA A 82 2.69 5.93 -2.84
N GLN A 83 2.73 6.32 -4.13
CA GLN A 83 1.59 6.12 -5.04
C GLN A 83 1.30 4.62 -5.26
N GLN A 84 2.33 3.78 -5.30
CA GLN A 84 2.16 2.34 -5.44
C GLN A 84 1.53 1.73 -4.19
N HIS A 85 1.91 2.19 -2.99
CA HIS A 85 1.25 1.81 -1.73
C HIS A 85 -0.23 2.20 -1.71
N ILE A 86 -0.56 3.44 -2.10
CA ILE A 86 -1.96 3.90 -2.24
C ILE A 86 -2.72 2.97 -3.18
N HIS A 87 -2.20 2.71 -4.38
CA HIS A 87 -2.85 1.81 -5.33
C HIS A 87 -3.06 0.42 -4.76
N GLN A 88 -2.07 -0.14 -4.06
CA GLN A 88 -2.20 -1.48 -3.46
C GLN A 88 -3.32 -1.51 -2.42
N LYS A 89 -3.42 -0.49 -1.55
CA LYS A 89 -4.48 -0.40 -0.55
C LYS A 89 -5.86 -0.16 -1.13
N VAL A 90 -5.97 0.70 -2.14
CA VAL A 90 -7.22 0.90 -2.88
C VAL A 90 -7.69 -0.41 -3.50
N ILE A 91 -6.78 -1.21 -4.09
CA ILE A 91 -7.12 -2.51 -4.65
C ILE A 91 -7.52 -3.51 -3.57
N GLU A 92 -6.79 -3.58 -2.46
CA GLU A 92 -7.16 -4.44 -1.33
C GLU A 92 -8.56 -4.12 -0.80
N ARG A 93 -8.85 -2.82 -0.58
CA ARG A 93 -10.14 -2.35 -0.08
C ARG A 93 -11.26 -2.58 -1.09
N SER A 94 -11.01 -2.34 -2.37
CA SER A 94 -12.00 -2.59 -3.43
C SER A 94 -12.36 -4.06 -3.53
N LYS A 95 -11.40 -4.99 -3.45
CA LYS A 95 -11.69 -6.43 -3.42
C LYS A 95 -12.59 -6.81 -2.24
N LYS A 96 -12.27 -6.29 -1.05
CA LYS A 96 -13.10 -6.47 0.16
C LYS A 96 -14.54 -5.98 -0.08
N LEU A 97 -14.71 -4.76 -0.62
CA LEU A 97 -16.03 -4.20 -0.93
C LEU A 97 -16.78 -4.98 -2.01
N LEU A 98 -16.08 -5.40 -3.07
CA LEU A 98 -16.68 -6.16 -4.17
C LEU A 98 -17.19 -7.53 -3.72
N PHE A 99 -16.51 -8.13 -2.74
CA PHE A 99 -16.86 -9.43 -2.15
C PHE A 99 -17.90 -9.32 -1.03
N SER A 100 -17.78 -8.33 -0.14
CA SER A 100 -18.60 -8.27 1.08
C SER A 100 -19.89 -7.44 0.94
N THR A 101 -20.14 -6.83 -0.22
CA THR A 101 -21.28 -5.92 -0.41
C THR A 101 -21.95 -6.11 -1.77
N HIS A 102 -23.23 -5.71 -1.86
CA HIS A 102 -24.00 -5.67 -3.11
C HIS A 102 -23.86 -4.35 -3.88
N LEU A 103 -22.92 -3.48 -3.48
CA LEU A 103 -22.70 -2.19 -4.15
C LEU A 103 -22.36 -2.39 -5.62
N THR A 104 -22.88 -1.57 -6.52
CA THR A 104 -22.46 -1.52 -7.92
C THR A 104 -20.97 -1.15 -8.04
N ILE A 105 -20.34 -1.48 -9.18
CA ILE A 105 -18.95 -1.11 -9.44
C ILE A 105 -18.75 0.42 -9.36
N GLY A 106 -19.77 1.18 -9.77
CA GLY A 106 -19.79 2.64 -9.67
C GLY A 106 -19.78 3.11 -8.21
N GLU A 107 -20.66 2.56 -7.37
CA GLU A 107 -20.70 2.89 -5.95
C GLU A 107 -19.41 2.51 -5.22
N VAL A 108 -18.79 1.38 -5.56
CA VAL A 108 -17.46 1.02 -5.03
C VAL A 108 -16.40 2.04 -5.44
N ALA A 109 -16.41 2.51 -6.70
CA ALA A 109 -15.48 3.53 -7.16
C ALA A 109 -15.67 4.85 -6.40
N TYR A 110 -16.91 5.32 -6.25
CA TYR A 110 -17.21 6.55 -5.50
C TYR A 110 -16.84 6.41 -4.02
N LYS A 111 -17.08 5.26 -3.40
CA LYS A 111 -16.69 4.99 -2.01
C LYS A 111 -15.17 5.00 -1.79
N LEU A 112 -14.39 4.73 -2.85
CA LEU A 112 -12.94 4.81 -2.84
C LEU A 112 -12.40 6.20 -3.25
N GLY A 113 -13.29 7.17 -3.48
CA GLY A 113 -12.95 8.55 -3.81
C GLY A 113 -12.68 8.81 -5.29
N PHE A 114 -12.97 7.85 -6.18
CA PHE A 114 -12.84 8.10 -7.63
C PHE A 114 -14.00 8.96 -8.13
N GLU A 115 -13.68 10.03 -8.86
CA GLU A 115 -14.68 10.85 -9.56
C GLU A 115 -15.33 10.11 -10.74
N HIS A 116 -14.58 9.19 -11.36
CA HIS A 116 -15.01 8.45 -12.53
C HIS A 116 -14.80 6.93 -12.33
N PRO A 117 -15.88 6.12 -12.35
CA PRO A 117 -15.79 4.66 -12.22
C PRO A 117 -14.89 3.98 -13.28
N GLN A 118 -14.72 4.59 -14.45
CA GLN A 118 -13.83 4.10 -15.51
C GLN A 118 -12.36 4.13 -15.07
N SER A 119 -11.95 5.18 -14.35
CA SER A 119 -10.58 5.31 -13.81
C SER A 119 -10.29 4.20 -12.80
N PHE A 120 -11.24 3.93 -11.90
CA PHE A 120 -11.16 2.80 -10.98
C PHE A 120 -11.04 1.47 -11.74
N SER A 121 -11.93 1.23 -12.71
CA SER A 121 -11.96 -0.02 -13.47
C SER A 121 -10.65 -0.27 -14.22
N ARG A 122 -10.06 0.78 -14.80
CA ARG A 122 -8.74 0.73 -15.45
C ARG A 122 -7.63 0.41 -14.45
N LEU A 123 -7.58 1.11 -13.31
CA LEU A 123 -6.59 0.84 -12.27
C LEU A 123 -6.70 -0.61 -11.77
N PHE A 124 -7.93 -1.06 -11.49
CA PHE A 124 -8.20 -2.41 -11.04
C PHE A 124 -7.67 -3.43 -12.03
N LYS A 125 -8.07 -3.34 -13.31
CA LYS A 125 -7.60 -4.25 -14.36
C LYS A 125 -6.07 -4.25 -14.52
N ILE A 126 -5.42 -3.09 -14.45
CA ILE A 126 -3.95 -3.00 -14.53
C ILE A 126 -3.29 -3.77 -13.38
N LYS A 127 -3.84 -3.64 -12.15
CA LYS A 127 -3.26 -4.21 -10.93
C LYS A 127 -3.64 -5.66 -10.67
N THR A 128 -4.80 -6.11 -11.10
CA THR A 128 -5.32 -7.47 -10.84
C THR A 128 -5.37 -8.36 -12.07
N LYS A 129 -5.14 -7.80 -13.28
CA LYS A 129 -5.29 -8.46 -14.59
C LYS A 129 -6.72 -8.85 -14.99
N VAL A 130 -7.70 -8.60 -14.12
CA VAL A 130 -9.12 -8.87 -14.36
C VAL A 130 -9.94 -7.62 -14.07
N THR A 131 -11.11 -7.49 -14.70
CA THR A 131 -12.03 -6.37 -14.43
C THR A 131 -12.72 -6.53 -13.07
N PRO A 132 -13.22 -5.43 -12.47
CA PRO A 132 -14.03 -5.52 -11.25
C PRO A 132 -15.26 -6.42 -11.38
N VAL A 133 -15.86 -6.46 -12.59
CA VAL A 133 -17.04 -7.29 -12.89
C VAL A 133 -16.66 -8.77 -12.93
N GLU A 134 -15.61 -9.13 -13.69
CA GLU A 134 -15.10 -10.51 -13.74
C GLU A 134 -14.68 -10.99 -12.35
N PHE A 135 -14.02 -10.11 -11.56
CA PHE A 135 -13.66 -10.43 -10.19
C PHE A 135 -14.90 -10.75 -9.35
N ARG A 136 -15.96 -9.93 -9.40
CA ARG A 136 -17.19 -10.21 -8.65
C ARG A 136 -17.86 -11.53 -9.08
N GLN A 137 -17.92 -11.79 -10.38
CA GLN A 137 -18.54 -13.01 -10.91
C GLN A 137 -17.77 -14.28 -10.54
N ALA A 138 -16.45 -14.19 -10.33
CA ALA A 138 -15.65 -15.35 -9.93
C ALA A 138 -15.84 -15.75 -8.46
N PHE A 139 -16.41 -14.88 -7.63
CA PHE A 139 -16.55 -15.09 -6.18
C PHE A 139 -18.00 -15.04 -5.66
N ASN A 140 -18.98 -14.86 -6.56
CA ASN A 140 -20.42 -14.97 -6.30
C ASN A 140 -20.97 -16.23 -6.95
#